data_AF-Z9JVL9-F1
#
_entry.id   AF-Z9JVL9-F1
#
_cell.length_a   1.000
_cell.length_b   1.000
_cell.length_c   1.000
_cell.angle_alpha   90.00
_cell.angle_beta   90.00
_cell.angle_gamma   90.00
#
_symmetry.space_group_name_H-M   'P 1'
#
loop_
_entity.id
_entity.type
_entity.pdbx_description
1 polymer ?
#
loop_
_entity_poly.entity_id
_entity_poly.type
_entity_poly.pdbx_seq_one_letter_code
_entity_poly.pdbx_strand_id
1 'polypeptide(L)'
;MSELSPPPDPGSGNLHPALHARARTGPPPFPRHPTPDFFPTTASNDGRLAWAFGLLSLLAVPLLSLLVPSILMLVVGLAQLGRNAVARRSGLRAALLGGANLLIVVLYLVMLGTLTRVLGGIDAQEQPGVFYGLALPGLVYICVLAPLVNIVLGIVALARPVSRQRAARILAQG
;
A
#
# COMPACT_ATOMS: atom_id res chain seq x y z
N MET A 1 39.22 -57.10 34.68
CA MET A 1 38.99 -55.65 34.66
C MET A 1 38.34 -55.34 33.33
N SER A 2 37.01 -55.19 33.32
CA SER A 2 36.23 -54.99 32.10
C SER A 2 35.70 -53.56 32.12
N GLU A 3 36.19 -52.71 31.22
CA GLU A 3 35.73 -51.33 31.06
C GLU A 3 34.32 -51.31 30.47
N LEU A 4 33.40 -50.72 31.24
CA LEU A 4 32.01 -50.49 30.85
C LEU A 4 31.98 -49.20 30.01
N SER A 5 31.78 -49.32 28.70
CA SER A 5 31.58 -48.16 27.83
C SER A 5 30.17 -47.58 28.03
N PRO A 6 30.00 -46.27 28.24
CA PRO A 6 28.68 -45.67 28.42
C PRO A 6 27.88 -45.66 27.10
N PRO A 7 26.54 -45.71 27.18
CA PRO A 7 25.68 -45.72 26.00
C PRO A 7 25.76 -44.38 25.23
N PRO A 8 25.68 -44.41 23.89
CA PRO A 8 25.71 -43.21 23.07
C PRO A 8 24.43 -42.38 23.29
N ASP A 9 24.64 -41.09 23.48
CA ASP A 9 23.60 -40.09 23.76
C ASP A 9 22.70 -39.90 22.51
N PRO A 10 21.39 -40.18 22.57
CA PRO A 10 20.50 -40.12 21.40
C PRO A 10 20.15 -38.69 20.93
N GLY A 11 20.73 -37.67 21.56
CA GLY A 11 20.37 -36.26 21.35
C GLY A 11 21.31 -35.42 20.48
N SER A 12 22.47 -35.93 20.05
CA SER A 12 23.47 -35.12 19.33
C SER A 12 23.33 -35.11 17.79
N GLY A 13 22.25 -35.70 17.27
CA GLY A 13 21.98 -35.77 15.84
C GLY A 13 21.62 -34.40 15.23
N ASN A 14 22.62 -33.67 14.74
CA ASN A 14 22.61 -32.98 13.45
C ASN A 14 21.34 -32.18 13.05
N LEU A 15 20.64 -31.53 13.99
CA LEU A 15 19.53 -30.61 13.65
C LEU A 15 20.02 -29.21 13.23
N HIS A 16 21.31 -28.91 13.43
CA HIS A 16 21.87 -27.59 13.17
C HIS A 16 22.19 -27.23 11.70
N PRO A 17 22.51 -28.14 10.75
CA PRO A 17 22.84 -27.72 9.38
C PRO A 17 21.65 -27.08 8.66
N ALA A 18 20.44 -27.58 8.90
CA ALA A 18 19.22 -27.11 8.22
C ALA A 18 18.79 -25.71 8.68
N LEU A 19 19.02 -25.37 9.95
CA LEU A 19 18.73 -24.03 10.48
C LEU A 19 19.76 -23.00 10.01
N HIS A 20 21.03 -23.39 9.87
CA HIS A 20 22.07 -22.50 9.35
C HIS A 20 21.99 -22.28 7.82
N ALA A 21 21.48 -23.25 7.05
CA ALA A 21 21.24 -23.08 5.61
C ALA A 21 20.13 -22.06 5.30
N ARG A 22 19.15 -21.89 6.20
CA ARG A 22 18.04 -20.95 6.05
C ARG A 22 18.45 -19.48 6.20
N ALA A 23 19.62 -19.20 6.79
CA ALA A 23 20.08 -17.85 7.08
C ALA A 23 20.98 -17.23 6.00
N ARG A 24 21.35 -17.97 4.94
CA ARG A 24 22.31 -17.51 3.90
C ARG A 24 21.79 -17.51 2.46
N THR A 25 20.55 -17.90 2.23
CA THR A 25 19.99 -17.94 0.88
C THR A 25 19.21 -16.67 0.63
N GLY A 26 19.54 -15.98 -0.46
CA GLY A 26 18.69 -14.93 -1.02
C GLY A 26 17.28 -15.45 -1.33
N PRO A 27 16.39 -14.63 -1.94
CA PRO A 27 15.03 -15.05 -2.24
C PRO A 27 15.05 -16.43 -2.94
N PRO A 28 14.25 -17.40 -2.47
CA PRO A 28 14.31 -18.77 -2.98
C PRO A 28 14.15 -18.77 -4.50
N PRO A 29 14.97 -19.55 -5.24
CA PRO A 29 14.87 -19.63 -6.69
C PRO A 29 13.45 -20.03 -7.09
N PHE A 30 12.90 -19.35 -8.09
CA PHE A 30 11.55 -19.60 -8.57
C PHE A 30 11.39 -21.08 -8.93
N PRO A 31 10.42 -21.81 -8.36
CA PRO A 31 10.25 -23.22 -8.67
C PRO A 31 9.96 -23.41 -10.17
N ARG A 32 10.71 -24.31 -10.83
CA ARG A 32 10.49 -24.65 -12.25
C ARG A 32 9.09 -25.23 -12.52
N HIS A 33 8.41 -25.71 -11.49
CA HIS A 33 6.99 -26.08 -11.51
C HIS A 33 6.23 -25.22 -10.49
N PRO A 34 5.41 -24.25 -10.93
CA PRO A 34 4.65 -23.43 -10.01
C PRO A 34 3.53 -24.28 -9.39
N THR A 35 3.72 -24.72 -8.14
CA THR A 35 2.64 -25.31 -7.35
C THR A 35 1.57 -24.25 -7.05
N PRO A 36 0.29 -24.65 -6.86
CA PRO A 36 -0.83 -23.73 -6.60
C PRO A 36 -0.58 -22.78 -5.42
N ASP A 37 0.23 -23.20 -4.45
CA ASP A 37 0.60 -22.45 -3.24
C ASP A 37 1.60 -21.31 -3.47
N PHE A 38 2.29 -21.32 -4.62
CA PHE A 38 3.25 -20.26 -4.97
C PHE A 38 2.59 -19.03 -5.60
N PHE A 39 1.31 -19.12 -5.95
CA PHE A 39 0.57 -17.98 -6.48
C PHE A 39 0.01 -17.15 -5.34
N PRO A 40 0.19 -15.82 -5.36
CA PRO A 40 -0.53 -14.95 -4.46
C PRO A 40 -2.02 -15.05 -4.79
N THR A 41 -2.76 -15.85 -4.01
CA THR A 41 -4.22 -16.03 -4.18
C THR A 41 -5.02 -15.15 -3.22
N THR A 42 -4.36 -14.58 -2.20
CA THR A 42 -4.97 -13.70 -1.21
C THR A 42 -4.72 -12.23 -1.54
N ALA A 43 -5.70 -11.37 -1.27
CA ALA A 43 -5.62 -9.92 -1.55
C ALA A 43 -4.43 -9.21 -0.87
N SER A 44 -3.95 -9.78 0.25
CA SER A 44 -2.74 -9.37 0.97
C SER A 44 -1.44 -9.69 0.20
N ASN A 45 -1.40 -10.79 -0.55
CA ASN A 45 -0.22 -11.24 -1.29
C ASN A 45 -0.13 -10.63 -2.70
N ASP A 46 -1.25 -10.15 -3.25
CA ASP A 46 -1.33 -9.43 -4.53
C ASP A 46 -1.10 -7.91 -4.41
N GLY A 47 -1.09 -7.39 -3.18
CA GLY A 47 -0.99 -5.96 -2.91
C GLY A 47 -2.24 -5.15 -3.27
N ARG A 48 -3.40 -5.80 -3.27
CA ARG A 48 -4.73 -5.19 -3.53
C ARG A 48 -5.34 -4.62 -2.26
N LEU A 49 -4.86 -5.07 -1.10
CA LEU A 49 -5.32 -4.64 0.22
C LEU A 49 -5.10 -3.14 0.46
N ALA A 50 -4.03 -2.56 -0.09
CA ALA A 50 -3.79 -1.11 -0.02
C ALA A 50 -4.91 -0.32 -0.74
N TRP A 51 -5.36 -0.82 -1.90
CA TRP A 51 -6.41 -0.20 -2.69
C TRP A 51 -7.81 -0.35 -2.07
N ALA A 52 -8.05 -1.44 -1.33
CA ALA A 52 -9.31 -1.64 -0.61
C ALA A 52 -9.60 -0.50 0.37
N PHE A 53 -8.57 0.11 0.96
CA PHE A 53 -8.73 1.28 1.83
C PHE A 53 -9.26 2.52 1.09
N GLY A 54 -9.16 2.57 -0.24
CA GLY A 54 -9.84 3.59 -1.05
C GLY A 54 -11.36 3.57 -0.91
N LEU A 55 -11.97 2.45 -0.51
CA LEU A 55 -13.41 2.37 -0.25
C LEU A 55 -13.84 3.09 1.03
N LEU A 56 -12.92 3.36 1.97
CA LEU A 56 -13.24 4.16 3.17
C LEU A 56 -13.63 5.60 2.81
N SER A 57 -13.33 6.05 1.59
CA SER A 57 -13.84 7.30 1.05
C SER A 57 -15.38 7.35 0.93
N LEU A 58 -16.09 6.21 1.00
CA LEU A 58 -17.55 6.14 1.00
C LEU A 58 -18.22 6.75 2.24
N LEU A 59 -17.48 6.95 3.33
CA LEU A 59 -18.02 7.53 4.56
C LEU A 59 -18.50 8.98 4.41
N ALA A 60 -18.21 9.62 3.26
CA ALA A 60 -18.72 10.92 2.85
C ALA A 60 -18.45 12.10 3.82
N VAL A 61 -17.57 11.92 4.80
CA VAL A 61 -17.15 13.01 5.69
C VAL A 61 -16.10 13.86 4.96
N PRO A 62 -16.35 15.16 4.72
CA PRO A 62 -15.41 16.04 4.03
C PRO A 62 -14.04 16.01 4.70
N LEU A 63 -12.96 16.10 3.91
CA LEU A 63 -11.55 15.93 4.32
C LEU A 63 -11.19 14.54 4.86
N LEU A 64 -11.93 13.99 5.81
CA LEU A 64 -11.69 12.68 6.41
C LEU A 64 -11.80 11.54 5.40
N SER A 65 -12.76 11.64 4.47
CA SER A 65 -12.95 10.71 3.35
C SER A 65 -11.77 10.67 2.39
N LEU A 66 -10.85 11.65 2.44
CA LEU A 66 -9.62 11.65 1.66
C LEU A 66 -8.40 11.34 2.53
N LEU A 67 -8.31 11.93 3.72
CA LEU A 67 -7.19 11.76 4.65
C LEU A 67 -7.01 10.31 5.09
N VAL A 68 -8.06 9.69 5.65
CA VAL A 68 -7.95 8.34 6.23
C VAL A 68 -7.56 7.31 5.16
N PRO A 69 -8.21 7.24 3.98
CA PRO A 69 -7.83 6.34 2.91
C PRO A 69 -6.40 6.57 2.42
N SER A 70 -6.00 7.83 2.28
CA SER A 70 -4.67 8.19 1.75
C SER A 70 -3.54 7.80 2.71
N ILE A 71 -3.73 7.98 4.03
CA ILE A 71 -2.79 7.52 5.05
C ILE A 71 -2.70 6.00 5.01
N LEU A 72 -3.82 5.30 4.97
CA LEU A 72 -3.83 3.83 4.97
C LEU A 72 -3.21 3.27 3.68
N MET A 73 -3.51 3.85 2.52
CA MET A 73 -2.87 3.51 1.24
C MET A 73 -1.35 3.71 1.29
N LEU A 74 -0.88 4.81 1.91
CA LEU A 74 0.54 5.10 2.10
C LEU A 74 1.20 4.05 3.01
N VAL A 75 0.70 3.87 4.22
CA VAL A 75 1.26 2.95 5.21
C VAL A 75 1.26 1.51 4.70
N VAL A 76 0.11 1.05 4.18
CA VAL A 76 -0.06 -0.34 3.75
C VAL A 76 0.65 -0.58 2.41
N GLY A 77 0.70 0.40 1.52
CA GLY A 77 1.46 0.32 0.28
C GLY A 77 2.97 0.22 0.53
N LEU A 78 3.49 0.99 1.49
CA LEU A 78 4.89 0.91 1.92
C LEU A 78 5.19 -0.43 2.64
N ALA A 79 4.30 -0.90 3.51
CA ALA A 79 4.45 -2.19 4.18
C ALA A 79 4.48 -3.39 3.21
N GLN A 80 3.86 -3.25 2.03
CA GLN A 80 3.86 -4.29 0.98
C GLN A 80 5.15 -4.34 0.16
N LEU A 81 6.05 -3.36 0.29
CA LEU A 81 7.31 -3.33 -0.47
C LEU A 81 8.24 -4.52 -0.15
N GLY A 82 8.18 -5.04 1.08
CA GLY A 82 9.04 -6.14 1.56
C GLY A 82 8.50 -7.55 1.32
N ARG A 83 7.33 -7.72 0.66
CA ARG A 83 6.70 -9.04 0.50
C ARG A 83 7.11 -9.76 -0.78
N ASN A 84 6.51 -9.37 -1.92
CA ASN A 84 6.70 -10.01 -3.22
C ASN A 84 6.82 -8.94 -4.32
N ALA A 85 7.49 -9.23 -5.44
CA ALA A 85 7.66 -8.26 -6.54
C ALA A 85 6.32 -7.74 -7.11
N VAL A 86 5.28 -8.59 -7.13
CA VAL A 86 3.90 -8.22 -7.54
C VAL A 86 3.27 -7.26 -6.54
N ALA A 87 3.31 -7.59 -5.25
CA ALA A 87 2.80 -6.75 -4.17
C ALA A 87 3.55 -5.42 -4.08
N ARG A 88 4.86 -5.41 -4.32
CA ARG A 88 5.71 -4.20 -4.33
C ARG A 88 5.27 -3.21 -5.39
N ARG A 89 5.01 -3.66 -6.63
CA ARG A 89 4.56 -2.77 -7.72
C ARG A 89 3.16 -2.21 -7.48
N SER A 90 2.23 -3.04 -7.01
CA SER A 90 0.85 -2.60 -6.70
C SER A 90 0.80 -1.69 -5.48
N GLY A 91 1.48 -2.08 -4.41
CA GLY A 91 1.58 -1.32 -3.16
C GLY A 91 2.26 0.02 -3.33
N LEU A 92 3.33 0.11 -4.13
CA LEU A 92 3.99 1.39 -4.42
C LEU A 92 3.05 2.36 -5.14
N ARG A 93 2.23 1.89 -6.08
CA ARG A 93 1.27 2.76 -6.78
C ARG A 93 0.17 3.27 -5.84
N ALA A 94 -0.33 2.40 -4.96
CA ALA A 94 -1.28 2.81 -3.92
C ALA A 94 -0.65 3.85 -2.98
N ALA A 95 0.60 3.61 -2.55
CA ALA A 95 1.32 4.52 -1.69
C ALA A 95 1.59 5.88 -2.34
N LEU A 96 1.94 5.90 -3.64
CA LEU A 96 2.14 7.14 -4.39
C LEU A 96 0.83 7.93 -4.52
N LEU A 97 -0.29 7.27 -4.78
CA LEU A 97 -1.58 7.95 -4.85
C LEU A 97 -1.98 8.52 -3.48
N GLY A 98 -1.87 7.72 -2.41
CA GLY A 98 -2.14 8.18 -1.05
C GLY A 98 -1.23 9.33 -0.62
N GLY A 99 0.06 9.23 -0.93
CA GLY A 99 1.03 10.30 -0.69
C GLY A 99 0.72 11.57 -1.49
N ALA A 100 0.36 11.45 -2.76
CA ALA A 100 -0.02 12.59 -3.59
C ALA A 100 -1.29 13.28 -3.07
N ASN A 101 -2.32 12.52 -2.69
CA ASN A 101 -3.52 13.06 -2.09
C ASN A 101 -3.24 13.78 -0.77
N LEU A 102 -2.39 13.21 0.10
CA LEU A 102 -1.96 13.86 1.33
C LEU A 102 -1.22 15.17 1.06
N LEU A 103 -0.29 15.17 0.11
CA LEU A 103 0.43 16.37 -0.29
C LEU A 103 -0.53 17.45 -0.81
N ILE A 104 -1.49 17.09 -1.64
CA ILE A 104 -2.50 18.01 -2.17
C ILE A 104 -3.32 18.62 -1.02
N VAL A 105 -3.78 17.81 -0.06
CA VAL A 105 -4.53 18.30 1.10
C VAL A 105 -3.69 19.28 1.91
N VAL A 106 -2.43 18.95 2.20
CA VAL A 106 -1.52 19.83 2.95
C VAL A 106 -1.28 21.14 2.20
N LEU A 107 -0.96 21.08 0.90
CA LEU A 107 -0.73 22.26 0.08
C LEU A 107 -1.98 23.15 0.03
N TYR A 108 -3.17 22.55 -0.13
CA TYR A 108 -4.43 23.29 -0.13
C TYR A 108 -4.70 23.99 1.21
N LEU A 109 -4.50 23.30 2.34
CA LEU A 109 -4.67 23.89 3.66
C LEU A 109 -3.67 25.01 3.93
N VAL A 110 -2.40 24.83 3.55
CA VAL A 110 -1.37 25.85 3.67
C VAL A 110 -1.73 27.06 2.82
N MET A 111 -2.11 26.85 1.56
CA MET A 111 -2.54 27.91 0.65
C MET A 111 -3.77 28.67 1.19
N LEU A 112 -4.78 27.97 1.67
CA LEU A 112 -5.99 28.60 2.23
C LEU A 112 -5.64 29.40 3.51
N GLY A 113 -4.77 28.85 4.35
CA GLY A 113 -4.28 29.51 5.56
C GLY A 113 -3.43 30.75 5.29
N THR A 114 -2.58 30.74 4.26
CA THR A 114 -1.80 31.91 3.88
C THR A 114 -2.67 32.98 3.24
N LEU A 115 -3.59 32.60 2.35
CA LEU A 115 -4.53 33.53 1.71
C LEU A 115 -5.43 34.20 2.74
N THR A 116 -6.01 33.45 3.68
CA THR A 116 -6.85 34.02 4.75
C THR A 116 -6.05 34.97 5.67
N ARG A 117 -4.79 34.67 5.97
CA ARG A 117 -3.89 35.56 6.74
C ARG A 117 -3.57 36.87 6.00
N VAL A 118 -3.32 36.79 4.69
CA VAL A 118 -2.91 37.94 3.85
C VAL A 118 -4.10 38.83 3.51
N LEU A 119 -5.24 38.22 3.20
CA LEU A 119 -6.43 38.91 2.69
C LEU A 119 -7.46 39.23 3.79
N GLY A 120 -7.21 38.84 5.03
CA GLY A 120 -8.14 39.04 6.17
C GLY A 120 -9.35 38.10 6.17
N GLY A 121 -9.43 37.19 5.20
CA GLY A 121 -10.55 36.30 4.96
C GLY A 121 -10.63 35.96 3.48
N ILE A 122 -11.35 34.88 3.14
CA ILE A 122 -11.71 34.58 1.75
C ILE A 122 -13.23 34.49 1.73
N ASP A 123 -13.87 35.51 1.16
CA ASP A 123 -15.32 35.57 1.01
C ASP A 123 -15.69 35.72 -0.47
N ALA A 124 -16.81 35.11 -0.87
CA ALA A 124 -17.28 35.15 -2.25
C ALA A 124 -17.77 36.54 -2.68
N GLN A 125 -18.22 37.37 -1.73
CA GLN A 125 -18.68 38.74 -1.96
C GLN A 125 -17.52 39.72 -2.07
N GLU A 126 -16.53 39.60 -1.19
CA GLU A 126 -15.39 40.52 -1.16
C GLU A 126 -14.31 40.15 -2.19
N GLN A 127 -14.11 38.86 -2.44
CA GLN A 127 -12.99 38.34 -3.23
C GLN A 127 -13.44 37.20 -4.17
N PRO A 128 -14.39 37.46 -5.09
CA PRO A 128 -14.98 36.43 -5.93
C PRO A 128 -13.95 35.69 -6.78
N GLY A 129 -12.93 36.39 -7.29
CA GLY A 129 -11.87 35.78 -8.11
C GLY A 129 -11.05 34.73 -7.34
N VAL A 130 -10.70 35.01 -6.08
CA VAL A 130 -9.95 34.07 -5.23
C VAL A 130 -10.84 32.92 -4.79
N PHE A 131 -12.08 33.21 -4.40
CA PHE A 131 -13.02 32.19 -3.95
C PHE A 131 -13.39 31.21 -5.08
N TYR A 132 -13.92 31.71 -6.21
CA TYR A 132 -14.38 30.86 -7.31
C TYR A 132 -13.24 30.33 -8.19
N GLY A 133 -12.14 31.05 -8.31
CA GLY A 133 -11.01 30.65 -9.15
C GLY A 133 -10.03 29.68 -8.50
N LEU A 134 -9.95 29.67 -7.16
CA LEU A 134 -8.91 28.92 -6.44
C LEU A 134 -9.46 28.09 -5.28
N ALA A 135 -10.19 28.69 -4.34
CA ALA A 135 -10.67 27.98 -3.16
C ALA A 135 -11.72 26.92 -3.52
N LEU A 136 -12.77 27.31 -4.25
CA LEU A 136 -13.87 26.42 -4.60
C LEU A 136 -13.42 25.22 -5.46
N PRO A 137 -12.60 25.37 -6.52
CA PRO A 137 -12.09 24.23 -7.29
C PRO A 137 -11.27 23.25 -6.45
N GLY A 138 -10.42 23.75 -5.54
CA GLY A 138 -9.66 22.90 -4.63
C GLY A 138 -10.56 22.14 -3.65
N LEU A 139 -11.59 22.81 -3.12
CA LEU A 139 -12.60 22.18 -2.27
C LEU A 139 -13.38 21.09 -3.02
N VAL A 140 -13.81 21.35 -4.26
CA VAL A 140 -14.51 20.36 -5.11
C VAL A 140 -13.60 19.15 -5.37
N TYR A 141 -12.32 19.39 -5.65
CA TYR A 141 -11.37 18.29 -5.83
C TYR A 141 -11.24 17.43 -4.57
N ILE A 142 -11.01 18.04 -3.40
CA ILE A 142 -10.77 17.34 -2.14
C ILE A 142 -12.02 16.62 -1.63
N CYS A 143 -13.19 17.24 -1.76
CA CYS A 143 -14.43 16.72 -1.19
C CYS A 143 -15.18 15.78 -2.14
N VAL A 144 -14.96 15.87 -3.45
CA VAL A 144 -15.73 15.11 -4.44
C VAL A 144 -14.83 14.27 -5.32
N LEU A 145 -13.93 14.89 -6.09
CA LEU A 145 -13.20 14.19 -7.14
C LEU A 145 -12.21 13.16 -6.58
N ALA A 146 -11.36 13.54 -5.63
CA ALA A 146 -10.34 12.65 -5.07
C ALA A 146 -10.94 11.47 -4.28
N PRO A 147 -11.97 11.65 -3.43
CA PRO A 147 -12.71 10.53 -2.85
C PRO A 147 -13.33 9.60 -3.91
N LEU A 148 -13.92 10.16 -4.97
CA LEU A 148 -14.49 9.36 -6.07
C LEU A 148 -13.42 8.53 -6.78
N VAL A 149 -12.25 9.11 -7.06
CA VAL A 149 -11.11 8.40 -7.65
C VAL A 149 -10.64 7.26 -6.75
N ASN A 150 -10.52 7.49 -5.44
CA ASN A 150 -10.15 6.45 -4.48
C ASN A 150 -11.17 5.29 -4.46
N ILE A 151 -12.46 5.61 -4.51
CA ILE A 151 -13.54 4.61 -4.57
C ILE A 151 -13.41 3.78 -5.85
N VAL A 152 -13.34 4.44 -7.01
CA VAL A 152 -13.26 3.77 -8.32
C VAL A 152 -12.03 2.87 -8.38
N LEU A 153 -10.87 3.36 -7.96
CA LEU A 153 -9.64 2.56 -7.98
C LEU A 153 -9.66 1.43 -6.95
N GLY A 154 -10.30 1.63 -5.80
CA GLY A 154 -10.56 0.57 -4.82
C GLY A 154 -11.43 -0.54 -5.40
N ILE A 155 -12.54 -0.19 -6.08
CA ILE A 155 -13.42 -1.14 -6.76
C ILE A 155 -12.65 -1.89 -7.86
N VAL A 156 -11.94 -1.17 -8.74
CA VAL A 156 -11.18 -1.78 -9.85
C VAL A 156 -10.13 -2.75 -9.32
N ALA A 157 -9.40 -2.37 -8.26
CA ALA A 157 -8.43 -3.24 -7.62
C ALA A 157 -9.08 -4.50 -7.02
N LEU A 158 -10.28 -4.39 -6.44
CA LEU A 158 -11.02 -5.54 -5.88
C LEU A 158 -11.74 -6.39 -6.94
N ALA A 159 -12.09 -5.82 -8.09
CA ALA A 159 -12.76 -6.53 -9.18
C ALA A 159 -11.81 -7.29 -10.10
N ARG A 160 -10.55 -6.84 -10.24
CA ARG A 160 -9.57 -7.44 -11.16
C ARG A 160 -8.46 -8.20 -10.40
N PRO A 161 -8.66 -9.49 -10.05
CA PRO A 161 -7.59 -10.30 -9.47
C PRO A 161 -6.41 -10.45 -10.45
N VAL A 162 -5.20 -10.54 -9.92
CA VAL A 162 -4.01 -10.74 -10.76
C VAL A 162 -4.07 -12.16 -11.31
N SER A 163 -4.23 -12.30 -12.62
CA SER A 163 -4.19 -13.62 -13.27
C SER A 163 -2.84 -14.31 -12.98
N ARG A 164 -2.86 -15.62 -12.71
CA ARG A 164 -1.66 -16.42 -12.40
C ARG A 164 -0.53 -16.23 -13.43
N GLN A 165 -0.86 -16.16 -14.72
CA GLN A 165 0.12 -15.91 -15.80
C GLN A 165 0.85 -14.56 -15.66
N ARG A 166 0.15 -13.52 -15.20
CA ARG A 166 0.71 -12.18 -14.99
C ARG A 166 1.60 -12.14 -13.74
N ALA A 167 1.20 -12.83 -12.68
CA ALA A 167 2.03 -12.99 -11.48
C ALA A 167 3.33 -13.74 -11.81
N ALA A 168 3.26 -14.84 -12.57
CA ALA A 168 4.43 -15.60 -13.01
C ALA A 168 5.40 -14.76 -13.86
N ARG A 169 4.89 -13.95 -14.81
CA ARG A 169 5.75 -13.03 -15.60
C ARG A 169 6.46 -12.00 -14.72
N ILE A 170 5.75 -11.39 -13.78
CA ILE A 170 6.32 -10.34 -12.92
C ILE A 170 7.40 -10.93 -12.00
N LEU A 171 7.16 -12.13 -11.50
CA LEU A 171 8.09 -12.83 -10.62
C LEU A 171 9.31 -13.41 -11.36
N ALA A 172 9.19 -13.72 -12.65
CA ALA A 172 10.32 -14.12 -13.49
C ALA A 172 11.21 -12.94 -13.93
N GLN A 173 10.76 -11.70 -13.73
CA GLN A 173 11.46 -10.46 -14.15
C GLN A 173 12.13 -9.70 -12.99
N GLY A 174 11.92 -10.12 -11.75
CA GLY A 174 12.45 -9.45 -10.55
C GLY A 174 13.40 -10.37 -9.79
#